data_AF-A0AAU1W3B9-F1
#
_entry.id   AF-A0AAU1W3B9-F1
#
_cell.length_a   1.000
_cell.length_b   1.000
_cell.length_c   1.000
_cell.angle_alpha   90.00
_cell.angle_beta   90.00
_cell.angle_gamma   90.00
#
_symmetry.space_group_name_H-M   'P 1'
#
loop_
_entity.id
_entity.type
_entity.pdbx_description
1 polymer ?
#
loop_
_entity_poly.entity_id
_entity_poly.type
_entity_poly.pdbx_seq_one_letter_code
_entity_poly.pdbx_strand_id
1 'polypeptide(L)'
;MGGYKVNAVELCQADALNWIEFETLVCHNEWEELGFGEFGTRVKFGGTLVAVENGHTRGRAWSRVRVRVTAPATRRPVEITSVLGSHITVTLTDREG
;
A
#
# COMPACT_ATOMS: atom_id res chain seq x y z
N MET A 1 1.34 8.21 -19.47
CA MET A 1 1.73 7.87 -18.08
C MET A 1 2.24 6.44 -18.08
N GLY A 2 3.54 6.26 -17.85
CA GLY A 2 4.16 4.93 -17.73
C GLY A 2 4.36 4.64 -16.25
N GLY A 3 3.71 3.60 -15.73
CA GLY A 3 4.03 3.07 -14.41
C GLY A 3 5.19 2.09 -14.51
N TYR A 4 6.03 2.01 -13.47
CA TYR A 4 7.08 1.01 -13.37
C TYR A 4 6.87 0.11 -12.16
N LYS A 5 7.33 -1.14 -12.30
CA LYS A 5 7.18 -2.18 -11.28
C LYS A 5 8.43 -2.22 -10.41
N VAL A 6 8.25 -2.17 -9.09
CA VAL A 6 9.33 -2.31 -8.11
C VAL A 6 9.01 -3.43 -7.13
N ASN A 7 10.02 -4.03 -6.52
CA ASN A 7 9.77 -4.91 -5.39
C ASN A 7 9.25 -4.08 -4.21
N ALA A 8 8.30 -4.62 -3.46
CA ALA A 8 7.77 -3.94 -2.28
C ALA A 8 8.86 -3.50 -1.28
N VAL A 9 9.92 -4.29 -1.14
CA VAL A 9 11.05 -4.02 -0.25
C VAL A 9 11.99 -2.93 -0.76
N GLU A 10 11.85 -2.52 -2.03
CA GLU A 10 12.63 -1.44 -2.66
C GLU A 10 11.97 -0.07 -2.49
N LEU A 11 10.71 -0.02 -2.05
CA LEU A 11 10.05 1.25 -1.72
C LEU A 11 10.84 1.98 -0.63
N CYS A 12 11.04 3.27 -0.84
CA CYS A 12 11.73 4.14 0.09
C CYS A 12 10.94 5.44 0.33
N GLN A 13 11.37 6.23 1.32
CA GLN A 13 10.69 7.48 1.64
C GLN A 13 10.71 8.50 0.49
N ALA A 14 11.65 8.39 -0.45
CA ALA A 14 11.69 9.25 -1.64
C ALA A 14 10.53 8.97 -2.62
N ASP A 15 9.89 7.80 -2.55
CA ASP A 15 8.72 7.46 -3.36
C ASP A 15 7.41 8.05 -2.79
N ALA A 16 7.47 8.75 -1.66
CA ALA A 16 6.30 9.40 -1.08
C ALA A 16 5.67 10.37 -2.09
N LEU A 17 4.36 10.54 -1.99
CA LEU A 17 3.48 11.29 -2.91
C LEU A 17 3.23 10.63 -4.27
N ASN A 18 3.97 9.58 -4.64
CA ASN A 18 3.64 8.79 -5.83
C ASN A 18 2.36 7.98 -5.62
N TRP A 19 1.65 7.75 -6.72
CA TRP A 19 0.53 6.82 -6.71
C TRP A 19 1.07 5.40 -6.79
N ILE A 20 0.54 4.51 -5.97
CA ILE A 20 0.97 3.12 -5.90
C ILE A 20 -0.21 2.20 -6.04
N GLU A 21 -0.02 1.06 -6.71
CA GLU A 21 -0.94 -0.07 -6.68
C GLU A 21 -0.26 -1.32 -6.13
N PHE A 22 -0.92 -2.01 -5.21
CA PHE A 22 -0.42 -3.25 -4.60
C PHE A 22 -1.56 -4.17 -4.14
N GLU A 23 -1.21 -5.43 -3.91
CA GLU A 23 -2.11 -6.44 -3.34
C GLU A 23 -1.73 -6.69 -1.87
N THR A 24 -2.73 -6.79 -0.99
CA THR A 24 -2.56 -7.04 0.44
C THR A 24 -3.72 -7.86 0.99
N LEU A 25 -3.63 -8.28 2.25
CA LEU A 25 -4.77 -8.78 3.04
C LEU A 25 -5.42 -7.63 3.82
N VAL A 26 -6.71 -7.75 4.07
CA VAL A 26 -7.43 -6.96 5.07
C VAL A 26 -6.99 -7.44 6.46
N CYS A 27 -6.28 -6.60 7.20
CA CYS A 27 -5.65 -6.97 8.48
C CYS A 27 -6.25 -6.27 9.72
N HIS A 28 -7.25 -5.41 9.53
CA HIS A 28 -7.82 -4.57 10.59
C HIS A 28 -9.34 -4.44 10.42
N ASN A 29 -10.10 -4.52 11.51
CA ASN A 29 -11.56 -4.38 11.49
C ASN A 29 -12.02 -3.03 10.92
N GLU A 30 -11.25 -1.96 11.15
CA GLU A 30 -11.50 -0.64 10.57
C GLU A 30 -11.61 -0.70 9.04
N TRP A 31 -10.86 -1.60 8.38
CA TRP A 31 -10.92 -1.72 6.93
C TRP A 31 -12.23 -2.38 6.47
N GLU A 32 -12.78 -3.30 7.26
CA GLU A 32 -14.10 -3.88 6.99
C GLU A 32 -15.19 -2.81 7.08
N GLU A 33 -15.15 -1.97 8.13
CA GLU A 33 -16.06 -0.84 8.32
C GLU A 33 -15.96 0.19 7.18
N LEU A 34 -14.77 0.37 6.62
CA LEU A 34 -14.52 1.24 5.47
C LEU A 34 -14.93 0.61 4.13
N GLY A 35 -15.36 -0.65 4.13
CA GLY A 35 -15.89 -1.36 2.97
C GLY A 35 -14.80 -1.93 2.04
N PHE A 36 -13.60 -2.18 2.56
CA PHE A 36 -12.50 -2.72 1.76
C PHE A 36 -12.59 -4.24 1.54
N GLY A 37 -13.38 -4.96 2.33
CA GLY A 37 -13.55 -6.41 2.32
C GLY A 37 -13.52 -6.99 3.74
N GLU A 38 -13.76 -8.29 3.88
CA GLU A 38 -13.70 -8.98 5.18
C GLU A 38 -12.25 -9.27 5.61
N PHE A 39 -12.00 -9.41 6.91
CA PHE A 39 -10.70 -9.75 7.48
C PHE A 39 -10.11 -11.02 6.82
N GLY A 40 -8.85 -10.94 6.41
CA GLY A 40 -8.16 -12.02 5.70
C GLY A 40 -8.49 -12.11 4.20
N THR A 41 -9.42 -11.30 3.69
CA THR A 41 -9.68 -11.21 2.25
C THR A 41 -8.49 -10.55 1.55
N ARG A 42 -8.13 -11.09 0.39
CA ARG A 42 -7.10 -10.50 -0.48
C ARG A 42 -7.71 -9.42 -1.35
N VAL A 43 -7.04 -8.28 -1.39
CA VAL A 43 -7.58 -7.04 -1.92
C VAL A 43 -6.47 -6.29 -2.65
N LYS A 44 -6.80 -5.68 -3.79
CA LYS A 44 -5.90 -4.80 -4.54
C LYS A 44 -6.30 -3.35 -4.28
N PHE A 45 -5.37 -2.53 -3.81
CA PHE A 45 -5.60 -1.10 -3.57
C PHE A 45 -4.69 -0.23 -4.41
N GLY A 46 -5.22 0.94 -4.77
CA GLY A 46 -4.48 2.05 -5.35
C GLY A 46 -4.61 3.26 -4.45
N GLY A 47 -3.52 3.98 -4.21
CA GLY A 47 -3.54 5.19 -3.40
C GLY A 47 -2.27 6.00 -3.49
N THR A 48 -2.29 7.18 -2.87
CA THR A 48 -1.08 8.01 -2.73
C THR A 48 -0.23 7.47 -1.60
N LEU A 49 1.03 7.12 -1.86
CA LEU A 49 1.99 6.77 -0.82
C LEU A 49 2.27 7.99 0.05
N VAL A 50 2.12 7.86 1.36
CA VAL A 50 2.31 8.94 2.34
C VAL A 50 3.64 8.78 3.08
N ALA A 51 3.98 7.56 3.45
CA ALA A 51 5.20 7.24 4.17
C ALA A 51 5.62 5.80 3.94
N VAL A 52 6.93 5.54 4.04
CA VAL A 52 7.53 4.21 3.99
C VAL A 52 8.46 4.04 5.19
N GLU A 53 8.33 2.92 5.89
CA GLU A 53 9.24 2.45 6.91
C GLU A 53 9.77 1.08 6.48
N ASN A 54 11.09 0.94 6.33
CA ASN A 54 11.71 -0.33 5.97
C ASN A 54 12.30 -1.00 7.22
N GLY A 55 12.31 -2.33 7.24
CA GLY A 55 12.92 -3.08 8.33
C GLY A 55 13.24 -4.51 7.98
N HIS A 56 13.80 -5.22 8.96
CA HIS A 56 14.22 -6.61 8.82
C HIS A 56 13.79 -7.41 10.04
N THR A 57 13.11 -8.54 9.82
CA THR A 57 12.69 -9.46 10.89
C THR A 57 13.11 -10.87 10.52
N ARG A 58 13.92 -11.52 11.38
CA ARG A 58 14.41 -12.90 11.16
C ARG A 58 15.00 -13.13 9.76
N GLY A 59 15.79 -12.18 9.27
CA GLY A 59 16.43 -12.24 7.96
C GLY A 59 15.52 -11.94 6.76
N ARG A 60 14.26 -11.53 6.99
CA ARG A 60 13.34 -11.12 5.93
C ARG A 60 13.15 -9.60 5.94
N ALA A 61 13.45 -8.97 4.81
CA ALA A 61 13.18 -7.55 4.58
C ALA A 61 11.67 -7.30 4.39
N TRP A 62 11.20 -6.15 4.87
CA TRP A 62 9.82 -5.70 4.72
C TRP A 62 9.76 -4.17 4.57
N SER A 63 8.67 -3.70 3.97
CA SER A 63 8.31 -2.28 3.89
C SER A 63 6.90 -2.09 4.47
N ARG A 64 6.79 -1.30 5.53
CA ARG A 64 5.51 -0.82 6.04
C ARG A 64 5.21 0.49 5.33
N VAL A 65 4.06 0.54 4.66
CA VAL A 65 3.63 1.70 3.89
C VAL A 65 2.39 2.30 4.52
N ARG A 66 2.32 3.63 4.52
CA ARG A 66 1.07 4.37 4.75
C ARG A 66 0.57 4.89 3.43
N VAL A 67 -0.68 4.59 3.10
CA VAL A 67 -1.26 4.92 1.80
C VAL A 67 -2.58 5.64 2.02
N ARG A 68 -2.74 6.80 1.37
CA ARG A 68 -3.99 7.53 1.34
C ARG A 68 -4.85 6.99 0.20
N VAL A 69 -5.98 6.41 0.55
CA VAL A 69 -6.94 5.77 -0.36
C VAL A 69 -8.33 6.37 -0.17
N THR A 70 -9.22 6.19 -1.14
CA THR A 70 -10.64 6.56 -0.98
C THR A 70 -11.41 5.37 -0.43
N ALA A 71 -12.00 5.51 0.75
CA ALA A 71 -12.80 4.46 1.37
C ALA A 71 -14.06 4.15 0.53
N PRO A 72 -14.31 2.89 0.16
CA PRO A 72 -15.49 2.50 -0.63
C PRO A 72 -16.81 2.88 0.03
N ALA A 73 -16.93 2.66 1.35
CA ALA A 73 -18.17 2.89 2.09
C ALA A 73 -18.54 4.38 2.20
N THR A 74 -17.56 5.25 2.45
CA THR A 74 -17.81 6.67 2.76
C THR A 74 -17.46 7.62 1.61
N ARG A 75 -16.72 7.13 0.60
CA ARG A 75 -16.14 7.93 -0.49
C ARG A 75 -15.22 9.06 -0.01
N ARG A 76 -14.70 8.97 1.21
CA ARG A 76 -13.77 9.94 1.80
C ARG A 76 -12.33 9.42 1.77
N PRO A 77 -11.32 10.30 1.69
CA PRO A 77 -9.93 9.89 1.82
C PRO A 77 -9.65 9.43 3.25
N VAL A 78 -8.96 8.30 3.37
CA VAL A 78 -8.50 7.70 4.62
C VAL A 78 -7.05 7.22 4.46
N GLU A 79 -6.30 7.17 5.55
CA GLU A 79 -4.93 6.65 5.55
C GLU A 79 -4.91 5.25 6.13
N ILE A 80 -4.46 4.28 5.33
CA ILE A 80 -4.32 2.90 5.74
C ILE A 80 -2.84 2.53 5.87
N THR A 81 -2.53 1.60 6.78
CA THR A 81 -1.17 1.07 6.94
C THR A 81 -1.13 -0.38 6.49
N SER A 82 -0.21 -0.72 5.59
CA SER A 82 0.01 -2.09 5.14
C SER A 82 1.48 -2.47 5.29
N VAL A 83 1.76 -3.75 5.50
CA VAL A 83 3.12 -4.31 5.54
C VAL A 83 3.31 -5.19 4.32
N LEU A 84 4.25 -4.80 3.48
CA LEU A 84 4.60 -5.48 2.25
C LEU A 84 5.89 -6.27 2.46
N GLY A 85 5.90 -7.55 2.08
CA GLY A 85 7.02 -8.43 2.41
C GLY A 85 7.16 -9.67 1.54
N SER A 86 8.42 -9.98 1.25
CA SER A 86 8.99 -11.17 0.62
C SER A 86 8.80 -11.42 -0.89
N HIS A 87 7.64 -11.22 -1.54
CA HIS A 87 7.50 -11.54 -2.99
C HIS A 87 6.48 -10.67 -3.75
N ILE A 88 6.09 -9.52 -3.21
CA ILE A 88 5.03 -8.69 -3.77
C ILE A 88 5.66 -7.53 -4.56
N THR A 89 5.25 -7.36 -5.82
CA THR A 89 5.60 -6.22 -6.66
C THR A 89 4.59 -5.09 -6.47
N VAL A 90 5.06 -3.86 -6.44
CA VAL A 90 4.25 -2.63 -6.39
C VAL A 90 4.40 -1.91 -7.73
N THR A 91 3.31 -1.39 -8.27
CA THR A 91 3.37 -0.50 -9.44
C THR A 91 3.38 0.94 -8.94
N LEU A 92 4.46 1.67 -9.24
CA LEU A 92 4.56 3.10 -9.01
C LEU A 92 4.06 3.82 -10.27
N THR A 93 3.22 4.84 -10.08
CA THR A 93 2.82 5.79 -11.12
C THR A 93 3.17 7.19 -10.63
N ASP A 94 4.11 7.82 -11.33
CA ASP A 94 4.49 9.19 -11.04
C ASP A 94 3.28 10.10 -11.17
N ARG A 95 3.16 11.04 -10.24
CA ARG A 95 2.08 12.04 -10.27
C ARG A 95 2.28 13.08 -11.39
N GLU A 96 3.48 13.15 -11.97
CA GLU A 96 3.79 14.04 -13.08
C GLU A 96 3.61 13.34 -14.43
N GLY A 97 2.50 13.70 -15.07
CA GLY A 97 2.39 13.81 -16.53
C GLY A 97 1.97 15.24 -16.85
#